data_AF-T0ZYA9-F1
#
_entry.id   AF-T0ZYA9-F1
#
_cell.length_a   1.000
_cell.length_b   1.000
_cell.length_c   1.000
_cell.angle_alpha   90.00
_cell.angle_beta   90.00
_cell.angle_gamma   90.00
#
_symmetry.space_group_name_H-M   'P 1'
#
loop_
_entity.id
_entity.type
_entity.pdbx_description
1 polymer ?
#
loop_
_entity_poly.entity_id
_entity_poly.type
_entity_poly.pdbx_seq_one_letter_code
_entity_poly.pdbx_strand_id
1 'polypeptide(L)'
;ALATALAAGKIACGGVACKPARLLRVGERLDIARGEERFEIEVLALANTRGPATMAQTLYRESPASSAARAALREQRRLQQAGTPQPPPARPGKRDRRRIHAFKQGL
;
A
#
# COMPACT_ATOMS: atom_id res chain seq x y z
N ALA A 1 -8.15 7.07 9.39
CA ALA A 1 -9.49 7.57 9.00
C ALA A 1 -9.46 8.05 7.55
N LEU A 2 -10.58 7.98 6.81
CA LEU A 2 -10.68 8.41 5.40
C LEU A 2 -10.29 9.88 5.18
N ALA A 3 -10.74 10.77 6.08
CA ALA A 3 -10.38 12.19 6.05
C ALA A 3 -8.86 12.42 6.08
N THR A 4 -8.12 11.61 6.85
CA THR A 4 -6.65 11.67 6.91
C THR A 4 -5.99 11.26 5.59
N ALA A 5 -6.55 10.28 4.88
CA ALA A 5 -6.03 9.84 3.59
C ALA A 5 -6.22 10.90 2.50
N LEU A 6 -7.39 11.55 2.50
CA LEU A 6 -7.69 12.68 1.61
C LEU A 6 -6.79 13.89 1.90
N ALA A 7 -6.62 14.24 3.18
CA ALA A 7 -5.73 15.33 3.60
C ALA A 7 -4.26 15.08 3.23
N ALA A 8 -3.82 13.82 3.26
CA ALA A 8 -2.48 13.42 2.84
C ALA A 8 -2.31 13.31 1.31
N GLY A 9 -3.30 13.70 0.50
CA GLY A 9 -3.24 13.65 -0.96
C GLY A 9 -3.16 12.23 -1.53
N LYS A 10 -3.54 11.22 -0.75
CA LYS A 10 -3.46 9.80 -1.15
C LYS A 10 -4.59 9.37 -2.08
N ILE A 11 -5.56 10.25 -2.33
CA ILE A 11 -6.73 9.95 -3.16
C ILE A 11 -6.88 11.07 -4.18
N ALA A 12 -6.84 10.70 -5.45
CA ALA A 12 -7.14 11.58 -6.57
C ALA A 12 -8.40 11.10 -7.31
N CYS A 13 -9.16 12.06 -7.83
CA CYS A 13 -10.39 11.82 -8.58
C CYS A 13 -10.24 12.46 -9.96
N GLY A 14 -10.11 11.63 -11.00
CA GLY A 14 -9.78 12.08 -12.35
C GLY A 14 -8.41 12.80 -12.42
N GLY A 15 -7.40 12.28 -11.72
CA GLY A 15 -6.04 12.86 -11.72
C GLY A 15 -5.82 14.09 -10.84
N VAL A 16 -6.86 14.59 -10.14
CA VAL A 16 -6.75 15.76 -9.24
C VAL A 16 -7.01 15.34 -7.79
N ALA A 17 -6.25 15.92 -6.85
CA ALA A 17 -6.44 15.70 -5.43
C ALA A 17 -7.90 15.92 -4.99
N CYS A 18 -8.45 14.94 -4.28
CA CYS A 18 -9.88 14.90 -4.00
C CYS A 18 -10.21 15.54 -2.65
N LYS A 19 -11.13 16.53 -2.64
CA LYS A 19 -11.61 17.15 -1.39
C LYS A 19 -12.60 16.21 -0.68
N PRO A 20 -12.65 16.18 0.66
CA PRO A 20 -13.59 15.34 1.39
C PRO A 20 -15.07 15.58 1.08
N ALA A 21 -15.43 16.83 0.76
CA ALA A 21 -16.79 17.22 0.43
C ALA A 21 -17.12 17.12 -1.08
N ARG A 22 -16.21 16.58 -1.91
CA ARG A 22 -16.48 16.43 -3.35
C ARG A 22 -17.51 15.32 -3.56
N LEU A 23 -18.52 15.61 -4.38
CA LEU A 23 -19.46 14.60 -4.85
C LEU A 23 -18.77 13.67 -5.85
N LEU A 24 -18.85 12.37 -5.61
CA LEU A 24 -18.42 11.33 -6.55
C LEU A 24 -19.55 10.99 -7.52
N ARG A 25 -19.19 10.59 -8.74
CA ARG A 25 -20.14 10.12 -9.75
C ARG A 25 -19.81 8.71 -10.20
N VAL A 26 -20.83 7.96 -10.60
CA VAL A 26 -20.66 6.66 -11.27
C VAL A 26 -19.94 6.89 -12.60
N GLY A 27 -18.99 6.00 -12.92
CA GLY A 27 -18.08 6.10 -14.06
C GLY A 27 -16.83 6.94 -13.82
N GLU A 28 -16.71 7.65 -12.68
CA GLU A 28 -15.47 8.34 -12.36
C GLU A 28 -14.35 7.37 -11.99
N ARG A 29 -13.12 7.76 -12.35
CA ARG A 29 -11.89 7.06 -11.96
C ARG A 29 -11.28 7.67 -10.72
N LEU A 30 -10.86 6.80 -9.81
CA LEU A 30 -10.20 7.13 -8.56
C LEU A 30 -8.83 6.47 -8.50
N ASP A 31 -7.83 7.27 -8.15
CA ASP A 31 -6.48 6.81 -7.90
C ASP A 31 -6.23 6.84 -6.39
N ILE A 32 -6.02 5.68 -5.79
CA ILE A 32 -5.90 5.52 -4.34
C ILE A 32 -4.52 4.94 -4.01
N ALA A 33 -3.75 5.69 -3.23
CA ALA A 33 -2.48 5.25 -2.67
C ALA A 33 -2.69 4.64 -1.27
N ARG A 34 -2.37 3.34 -1.13
CA ARG A 34 -2.44 2.61 0.14
C ARG A 34 -1.08 2.02 0.48
N GLY A 35 -0.38 2.68 1.40
CA GLY A 35 1.00 2.32 1.72
C GLY A 35 1.86 2.53 0.48
N GLU A 36 2.41 1.44 -0.04
CA GLU A 36 3.19 1.45 -1.27
C GLU A 36 2.43 0.89 -2.49
N GLU A 37 1.17 0.47 -2.32
CA GLU A 37 0.34 0.04 -3.44
C GLU A 37 -0.48 1.23 -3.98
N ARG A 38 -0.70 1.24 -5.29
CA ARG A 38 -1.60 2.17 -5.97
C ARG A 38 -2.75 1.38 -6.59
N PHE A 39 -3.95 1.90 -6.43
CA PHE A 39 -5.17 1.33 -6.97
C PHE A 39 -5.80 2.34 -7.91
N GLU A 40 -6.05 1.93 -9.15
CA GLU A 40 -6.88 2.67 -10.08
C GLU A 40 -8.21 1.95 -10.19
N ILE A 41 -9.27 2.60 -9.72
CA ILE A 41 -10.61 2.03 -9.70
C ILE A 41 -11.60 2.93 -10.44
N GLU A 42 -12.59 2.31 -11.05
CA GLU A 42 -13.77 2.97 -11.60
C GLU A 42 -14.95 2.76 -10.65
N VAL A 43 -15.70 3.82 -10.38
CA VAL A 43 -16.90 3.77 -9.54
C VAL A 43 -18.06 3.20 -10.35
N LEU A 44 -18.60 2.05 -9.96
CA LEU A 44 -19.75 1.43 -10.62
C LEU A 44 -21.09 1.81 -9.98
N ALA A 45 -21.10 2.00 -8.67
CA ALA A 45 -22.29 2.36 -7.91
C ALA A 45 -21.90 3.10 -6.62
N LEU A 46 -22.84 3.86 -6.07
CA LEU A 46 -22.68 4.56 -4.79
C LEU A 46 -23.57 3.92 -3.74
N ALA A 47 -23.04 3.76 -2.53
CA ALA A 47 -23.77 3.29 -1.37
C ALA A 47 -23.56 4.27 -0.21
N ASN A 48 -24.65 4.61 0.49
CA ASN A 48 -24.60 5.54 1.63
C ASN A 48 -24.19 4.86 2.95
N THR A 49 -24.20 3.53 2.96
CA THR A 49 -23.87 2.74 4.15
C THR A 49 -22.78 1.75 3.83
N ARG A 50 -21.85 1.57 4.77
CA ARG A 50 -20.79 0.57 4.66
C ARG A 50 -21.38 -0.82 4.80
N GLY A 51 -21.35 -1.59 3.72
CA GLY A 51 -21.79 -2.99 3.68
C GLY A 51 -20.66 -4.00 3.91
N PRO A 52 -20.97 -5.31 3.80
CA PRO A 52 -19.99 -6.38 3.82
C PRO A 52 -19.03 -6.30 2.63
N ALA A 53 -17.89 -7.01 2.73
CA ALA A 53 -16.82 -6.92 1.75
C ALA A 53 -17.26 -7.30 0.32
N THR A 54 -18.11 -8.32 0.19
CA THR A 54 -18.66 -8.78 -1.10
C THR A 54 -19.52 -7.70 -1.76
N MET A 55 -20.40 -7.03 -1.01
CA MET A 55 -21.19 -5.92 -1.53
C MET A 55 -20.33 -4.69 -1.84
N ALA A 56 -19.30 -4.41 -1.06
CA ALA A 56 -18.41 -3.29 -1.35
C ALA A 56 -17.64 -3.48 -2.67
N GLN A 57 -17.27 -4.73 -3.00
CA GLN A 57 -16.58 -5.06 -4.25
C GLN A 57 -17.45 -4.85 -5.50
N THR A 58 -18.79 -4.89 -5.38
CA THR A 58 -19.66 -4.63 -6.54
C THR A 58 -19.78 -3.13 -6.86
N LEU A 59 -19.36 -2.24 -5.95
CA LEU A 59 -19.45 -0.80 -6.11
C LEU A 59 -18.32 -0.19 -6.94
N TYR A 60 -17.25 -0.95 -7.21
CA TYR A 60 -16.11 -0.47 -7.97
C TYR A 60 -15.48 -1.58 -8.81
N ARG A 61 -14.73 -1.19 -9.83
CA ARG A 61 -13.93 -2.09 -10.65
C ARG A 61 -12.49 -1.60 -10.68
N GLU A 62 -11.54 -2.47 -10.35
CA GLU A 62 -10.12 -2.17 -10.51
C GLU A 62 -9.70 -2.31 -11.99
N SER A 63 -8.83 -1.41 -12.47
CA SER A 63 -8.28 -1.52 -13.82
C SER A 63 -7.34 -2.74 -13.92
N PRO A 64 -7.33 -3.48 -15.05
CA PRO A 64 -6.37 -4.57 -15.26
C PRO A 64 -4.90 -4.12 -15.19
N ALA A 65 -4.63 -2.87 -15.57
CA ALA A 65 -3.30 -2.28 -15.47
C ALA A 65 -2.87 -2.09 -14.01
N SER A 66 -3.77 -1.58 -13.16
CA SER A 66 -3.55 -1.44 -11.71
C SER A 66 -3.27 -2.79 -11.06
N SER A 67 -4.09 -3.80 -11.35
CA SER A 67 -3.92 -5.13 -10.74
C SER A 67 -2.60 -5.79 -11.16
N ALA A 68 -2.21 -5.66 -12.43
CA ALA A 68 -0.92 -6.13 -12.94
C ALA A 68 0.26 -5.38 -12.29
N ALA A 69 0.20 -4.05 -12.18
CA ALA A 69 1.22 -3.25 -11.53
C ALA A 69 1.41 -3.65 -10.05
N ARG A 70 0.32 -3.91 -9.32
CA ARG A 70 0.39 -4.41 -7.94
C ARG A 70 0.97 -5.82 -7.87
N ALA A 71 0.64 -6.70 -8.81
CA ALA A 71 1.22 -8.04 -8.85
C ALA A 71 2.74 -7.97 -9.09
N ALA A 72 3.19 -7.17 -10.06
CA ALA A 72 4.60 -6.95 -10.35
C ALA A 72 5.35 -6.35 -9.15
N LEU A 73 4.77 -5.34 -8.49
CA LEU A 73 5.39 -4.70 -7.33
C LEU A 73 5.49 -5.66 -6.13
N ARG A 74 4.47 -6.49 -5.90
CA ARG A 74 4.52 -7.54 -4.87
C ARG A 74 5.60 -8.56 -5.17
N GLU A 75 5.75 -8.96 -6.42
CA GLU A 75 6.78 -9.90 -6.83
C GLU A 75 8.18 -9.30 -6.69
N GLN A 76 8.38 -8.05 -7.12
CA GLN A 76 9.64 -7.33 -6.94
C GLN A 76 10.03 -7.25 -5.46
N ARG A 77 9.08 -6.98 -4.56
CA ARG A 77 9.34 -7.00 -3.11
C ARG A 77 9.73 -8.38 -2.61
N ARG A 78 9.04 -9.43 -3.06
CA ARG A 78 9.35 -10.82 -2.69
C ARG A 78 10.79 -11.16 -3.06
N LEU A 79 11.23 -10.79 -4.26
CA LEU A 79 12.59 -11.00 -4.74
C LEU A 79 13.63 -10.17 -3.96
N GLN A 80 13.32 -8.90 -3.65
CA GLN A 80 14.21 -8.04 -2.84
C GLN A 80 14.38 -8.55 -1.40
N GLN A 81 13.30 -9.04 -0.79
CA GLN A 81 13.35 -9.65 0.54
C GLN A 81 14.15 -10.94 0.53
N ALA A 82 14.06 -11.76 -0.52
CA ALA A 82 14.85 -12.98 -0.65
C ALA A 82 16.37 -12.71 -0.76
N GLY A 83 16.77 -11.54 -1.28
CA GLY A 83 18.17 -11.11 -1.38
C GLY A 83 18.71 -10.34 -0.17
N THR A 84 17.85 -9.96 0.79
CA THR A 84 18.26 -9.19 1.97
C THR A 84 18.62 -10.14 3.10
N PRO A 85 19.80 -10.00 3.75
CA PRO A 85 20.14 -10.79 4.93
C PRO A 85 19.06 -10.60 6.00
N GLN A 86 18.39 -11.70 6.37
CA GLN A 86 17.41 -11.70 7.45
C GLN A 86 18.08 -11.14 8.71
N PRO A 87 17.49 -10.15 9.40
CA PRO A 87 17.99 -9.72 10.70
C PRO A 87 18.07 -10.95 11.61
N PRO A 88 19.12 -11.06 12.45
CA PRO A 88 19.20 -12.18 13.37
C PRO A 88 17.93 -12.22 14.26
N PRO A 89 17.40 -13.43 14.52
CA PRO A 89 16.09 -13.60 15.18
C PRO A 89 16.04 -13.05 16.61
N ALA A 90 17.20 -12.73 17.21
CA ALA A 90 17.30 -12.16 18.53
C ALA A 90 18.38 -11.08 18.60
N ARG A 91 18.24 -10.19 19.60
CA ARG A 91 19.27 -9.22 19.95
C ARG A 91 20.57 -9.98 20.30
N PRO A 92 21.73 -9.60 19.75
CA PRO A 92 22.99 -10.28 20.01
C PRO A 92 23.28 -10.41 21.51
N GLY A 93 23.60 -11.62 21.95
CA GLY A 93 23.97 -11.91 23.34
C GLY A 93 25.29 -11.23 23.74
N LYS A 94 25.70 -11.37 25.01
CA LYS A 94 26.96 -10.79 25.51
C LYS A 94 28.18 -11.29 24.74
N ARG A 95 28.23 -12.57 24.37
CA ARG A 95 29.31 -13.18 23.59
C ARG A 95 29.35 -12.66 22.15
N ASP A 96 28.20 -12.54 21.52
CA ASP A 96 28.11 -12.08 20.12
C ASP A 96 28.41 -10.59 19.99
N ARG A 97 27.97 -9.76 20.96
CA ARG A 97 28.42 -8.37 21.05
C ARG A 97 29.95 -8.26 21.13
N ARG A 98 30.61 -9.06 21.97
CA ARG A 98 32.08 -9.04 22.07
C ARG A 98 32.75 -9.40 20.74
N ARG A 99 32.24 -10.41 20.03
CA ARG A 99 32.72 -10.79 18.69
C ARG A 99 32.50 -9.70 17.65
N ILE A 100 31.33 -9.06 17.65
CA ILE A 100 31.02 -7.94 16.76
C ILE A 100 31.94 -6.75 17.04
N HIS A 101 32.21 -6.45 18.31
CA HIS A 101 33.15 -5.39 18.68
C HIS A 101 34.58 -5.70 18.23
N ALA A 102 35.05 -6.94 18.43
CA ALA A 102 36.37 -7.37 17.96
C ALA A 102 36.49 -7.26 16.43
N PHE A 103 35.50 -7.78 15.70
CA PHE A 103 35.45 -7.71 14.24
C PHE A 103 35.42 -6.27 13.70
N LYS A 104 34.69 -5.36 14.36
CA LYS A 104 34.63 -3.95 13.96
C LYS A 104 35.88 -3.15 14.31
N GLN A 105 36.67 -3.58 15.30
CA GLN A 105 37.87 -2.89 15.76
C GLN A 105 39.17 -3.44 15.15
N GLY A 106 39.08 -4.40 14.22
CA GLY A 106 40.22 -4.82 13.40
C GLY A 106 41.28 -5.61 14.18
N LEU A 107 40.87 -6.66 14.87
CA LEU A 107 41.73 -7.75 15.33
C LEU A 107 41.28 -9.06 14.67
#